data_AF-A0A090EA79-F1
#
_entry.id   AF-A0A090EA79-F1
#
_cell.length_a   1.000
_cell.length_b   1.000
_cell.length_c   1.000
_cell.angle_alpha   90.00
_cell.angle_beta   90.00
_cell.angle_gamma   90.00
#
_symmetry.space_group_name_H-M   'P 1'
#
loop_
_entity.id
_entity.type
_entity.pdbx_description
1 polymer ?
#
loop_
_entity_poly.entity_id
_entity_poly.type
_entity_poly.pdbx_seq_one_letter_code
_entity_poly.pdbx_strand_id
1 'polypeptide(L)'
;MRRLMKGVASMVYERVMLAIDRRRFKESMATEVDPRLKSILVDTLGDQEVTITGETKLEDDLLADSLDIVRVVMAIEEEFSIEINDDQMFQLVTVGDVAQLISKLTAENSSYPSS
;
A
#
# COMPACT_ATOMS: atom_id res chain seq x y z
N MET A 1 -51.40 2.06 15.33
CA MET A 1 -50.55 2.49 14.20
C MET A 1 -49.14 2.68 14.76
N ARG A 2 -48.07 1.95 14.44
CA ARG A 2 -47.66 1.20 13.26
C ARG A 2 -46.93 -0.07 13.71
N ARG A 3 -47.42 -1.23 13.26
CA ARG A 3 -46.71 -2.52 13.29
C ARG A 3 -45.78 -2.57 12.07
N LEU A 4 -44.62 -3.21 12.25
CA LEU A 4 -43.75 -3.82 11.24
C LEU A 4 -43.26 -2.91 10.09
N MET A 5 -41.96 -2.62 10.10
CA MET A 5 -41.05 -2.75 8.93
C MET A 5 -39.63 -2.35 9.37
N LYS A 6 -38.95 -3.19 10.16
CA LYS A 6 -37.50 -3.05 10.45
C LYS A 6 -36.71 -4.35 10.21
N GLY A 7 -37.30 -5.34 9.53
CA GLY A 7 -36.64 -6.63 9.28
C GLY A 7 -36.02 -6.77 7.89
N VAL A 8 -36.67 -6.23 6.85
CA VAL A 8 -36.26 -6.50 5.46
C VAL A 8 -35.41 -5.37 4.88
N ALA A 9 -35.70 -4.10 5.19
CA ALA A 9 -34.93 -2.96 4.69
C ALA A 9 -33.45 -3.02 5.12
N SER A 10 -33.15 -3.33 6.39
CA SER A 10 -31.77 -3.48 6.88
C SER A 10 -31.03 -4.65 6.21
N MET A 11 -31.74 -5.77 5.98
CA MET A 11 -31.16 -6.98 5.40
C MET A 11 -30.85 -6.82 3.90
N VAL A 12 -31.62 -5.98 3.19
CA VAL A 12 -31.32 -5.63 1.80
C VAL A 12 -30.12 -4.67 1.72
N TYR A 13 -30.00 -3.71 2.64
CA TYR A 13 -28.83 -2.82 2.67
C TYR A 13 -27.50 -3.57 2.90
N GLU A 14 -27.43 -4.51 3.84
CA GLU A 14 -26.22 -5.32 4.05
C GLU A 14 -25.86 -6.18 2.82
N ARG A 15 -26.87 -6.76 2.15
CA ARG A 15 -26.65 -7.63 0.98
C ARG A 15 -26.33 -6.83 -0.29
N VAL A 16 -26.84 -5.61 -0.41
CA VAL A 16 -26.51 -4.69 -1.50
C VAL A 16 -25.08 -4.13 -1.32
N MET A 17 -24.67 -3.81 -0.09
CA MET A 17 -23.28 -3.40 0.20
C MET A 17 -22.28 -4.52 -0.13
N LEU A 18 -22.56 -5.77 0.25
CA LEU A 18 -21.69 -6.92 -0.07
C LEU A 18 -21.63 -7.27 -1.56
N ALA A 19 -22.69 -6.98 -2.33
CA ALA A 19 -22.74 -7.27 -3.78
C ALA A 19 -21.97 -6.24 -4.62
N ILE A 20 -21.81 -5.02 -4.12
CA ILE A 20 -21.00 -3.97 -4.74
C ILE A 20 -19.49 -4.24 -4.54
N ASP A 21 -19.13 -5.05 -3.53
CA ASP A 21 -17.74 -5.22 -3.07
C ASP A 21 -16.95 -6.39 -3.67
N ARG A 22 -17.48 -7.17 -4.63
CA ARG A 22 -16.68 -8.26 -5.26
C ARG A 22 -16.22 -8.02 -6.69
N ARG A 23 -16.92 -7.16 -7.45
CA ARG A 23 -16.47 -6.78 -8.81
C ARG A 23 -15.55 -5.57 -8.77
N ARG A 24 -15.84 -4.60 -7.91
CA ARG A 24 -14.98 -3.43 -7.72
C ARG A 24 -13.61 -3.81 -7.17
N PHE A 25 -13.55 -4.82 -6.29
CA PHE A 25 -12.30 -5.33 -5.70
C PHE A 25 -11.35 -6.04 -6.70
N LYS A 26 -11.87 -6.52 -7.83
CA LYS A 26 -11.05 -7.18 -8.87
C LYS A 26 -10.63 -6.23 -9.99
N GLU A 27 -11.34 -5.12 -10.17
CA GLU A 27 -11.01 -4.07 -11.15
C GLU A 27 -10.26 -2.87 -10.53
N SER A 28 -10.25 -2.71 -9.20
CA SER A 28 -9.46 -1.69 -8.49
C SER A 28 -8.03 -2.11 -8.15
N MET A 29 -7.50 -3.14 -8.80
CA MET A 29 -6.06 -3.46 -8.81
C MET A 29 -5.27 -2.53 -9.74
N ALA A 30 -5.84 -1.36 -10.06
CA ALA A 30 -5.13 -0.21 -10.57
C ALA A 30 -4.66 0.63 -9.37
N THR A 31 -3.49 0.25 -8.85
CA THR A 31 -2.49 1.17 -8.25
C THR A 31 -2.88 1.89 -6.95
N GLU A 32 -3.56 1.23 -6.01
CA GLU A 32 -3.59 1.75 -4.63
C GLU A 32 -2.28 1.34 -3.93
N VAL A 33 -1.46 2.33 -3.59
CA VAL A 33 -0.20 2.13 -2.84
C VAL A 33 -0.54 1.53 -1.47
N ASP A 34 0.21 0.52 -1.00
CA ASP A 34 -0.01 -0.10 0.31
C ASP A 34 -0.07 1.01 1.40
N PRO A 35 -1.13 1.04 2.23
CA PRO A 35 -1.29 2.08 3.25
C PRO A 35 -0.13 2.13 4.24
N ARG A 36 0.55 1.00 4.51
CA ARG A 36 1.76 0.97 5.35
C ARG A 36 2.91 1.68 4.67
N LEU A 37 3.14 1.41 3.38
CA LEU A 37 4.15 2.12 2.60
C LEU A 37 3.87 3.63 2.58
N LYS A 38 2.60 4.02 2.44
CA LYS A 38 2.21 5.43 2.51
C LYS A 38 2.50 6.05 3.89
N SER A 39 2.24 5.33 4.98
CA SER A 39 2.58 5.78 6.33
C SER A 39 4.08 6.00 6.48
N ILE A 40 4.91 5.04 6.06
CA ILE A 40 6.36 5.14 6.14
C ILE A 40 6.87 6.39 5.40
N LEU A 41 6.34 6.65 4.19
CA LEU A 41 6.72 7.83 3.42
C LEU A 41 6.36 9.13 4.16
N VAL A 42 5.16 9.21 4.75
CA VAL A 42 4.72 10.40 5.51
C VAL A 42 5.50 10.55 6.82
N ASP A 43 5.80 9.45 7.51
CA ASP A 43 6.51 9.47 8.80
C ASP A 43 8.00 9.83 8.62
N THR A 44 8.59 9.41 7.50
CA THR A 44 10.02 9.63 7.21
C THR A 44 10.25 10.97 6.52
N LEU A 45 9.42 11.32 5.54
CA LEU A 45 9.58 12.53 4.72
C LEU A 45 8.72 13.70 5.19
N GLY A 46 7.80 13.47 6.13
CA GLY A 46 6.80 14.44 6.56
C GLY A 46 5.53 14.41 5.71
N ASP A 47 4.52 15.16 6.14
CA ASP A 47 3.29 15.35 5.35
C ASP A 47 3.61 16.15 4.10
N GLN A 48 3.58 15.48 2.95
CA GLN A 48 4.05 16.06 1.69
C GLN A 48 2.99 16.96 1.02
N GLU A 49 1.76 17.11 1.53
CA GLU A 49 0.60 17.75 0.86
C GLU A 49 0.28 17.23 -0.56
N VAL A 50 1.11 16.31 -1.11
CA VAL A 50 1.01 15.71 -2.43
C VAL A 50 0.27 14.38 -2.32
N THR A 51 -0.55 14.10 -3.34
CA THR A 51 -1.21 12.80 -3.45
C THR A 51 -0.19 11.75 -3.87
N ILE A 52 0.20 10.88 -2.94
CA ILE A 52 1.08 9.74 -3.21
C ILE A 52 0.33 8.69 -4.05
N THR A 53 0.85 8.43 -5.25
CA THR A 53 0.37 7.43 -6.21
C THR A 53 1.54 6.52 -6.63
N GLY A 54 1.26 5.43 -7.34
CA GLY A 54 2.34 4.57 -7.86
C GLY A 54 3.27 5.28 -8.87
N GLU A 55 2.81 6.34 -9.53
CA GLU A 55 3.62 7.12 -10.49
C GLU A 55 4.47 8.21 -9.81
N THR A 56 4.19 8.49 -8.53
CA THR A 56 4.91 9.49 -7.74
C THR A 56 6.38 9.12 -7.64
N LYS A 57 7.26 10.04 -8.02
CA LYS A 57 8.71 9.87 -7.99
C LYS A 57 9.28 10.27 -6.64
N LEU A 58 10.19 9.47 -6.11
CA LEU A 58 10.78 9.70 -4.79
C LEU A 58 11.60 10.99 -4.75
N GLU A 59 12.48 11.21 -5.72
CA GLU A 59 13.34 12.41 -5.77
C GLU A 59 12.60 13.64 -6.31
N ASP A 60 11.85 13.50 -7.41
CA ASP A 60 11.22 14.65 -8.09
C ASP A 60 9.96 15.16 -7.37
N ASP A 61 9.11 14.26 -6.86
CA ASP A 61 7.78 14.64 -6.32
C ASP A 61 7.76 14.65 -4.79
N LEU A 62 8.50 13.75 -4.13
CA LEU A 62 8.60 13.72 -2.66
C LEU A 62 9.84 14.44 -2.13
N LEU A 63 10.68 14.97 -3.03
CA LEU A 63 11.92 15.68 -2.69
C LEU A 63 12.83 14.88 -1.75
N ALA A 64 12.77 13.54 -1.83
CA ALA A 64 13.59 12.67 -1.00
C ALA A 64 15.02 12.68 -1.54
N ASP A 65 15.97 13.12 -0.71
CA ASP A 65 17.38 13.01 -1.04
C ASP A 65 17.92 11.59 -0.79
N SER A 66 19.17 11.32 -1.13
CA SER A 66 19.76 10.00 -0.97
C SER A 66 19.79 9.50 0.48
N LEU A 67 19.84 10.39 1.48
CA LEU A 67 19.77 10.00 2.89
C LEU A 67 18.34 9.63 3.28
N ASP A 68 17.36 10.34 2.75
CA ASP A 68 15.95 10.06 2.95
C ASP A 68 15.54 8.73 2.30
N ILE A 69 16.07 8.41 1.12
CA ILE A 69 15.88 7.08 0.50
C ILE A 69 16.39 5.98 1.43
N VAL A 70 17.59 6.13 2.00
CA VAL A 70 18.14 5.15 2.95
C VAL A 70 17.22 4.98 4.17
N ARG A 71 16.69 6.07 4.73
CA ARG A 71 15.76 6.01 5.87
C ARG A 71 14.45 5.30 5.52
N VAL A 72 13.89 5.61 4.36
CA VAL A 72 12.65 4.99 3.86
C VAL A 72 12.86 3.49 3.66
N VAL A 73 13.98 3.09 3.04
CA VAL A 73 14.33 1.67 2.83
C VAL A 73 14.46 0.95 4.17
N MET A 74 15.19 1.51 5.14
CA MET A 74 15.33 0.89 6.47
C MET A 74 13.97 0.69 7.17
N ALA A 75 13.08 1.68 7.09
CA ALA A 75 11.74 1.57 7.67
C ALA A 75 10.87 0.53 6.95
N ILE A 76 11.03 0.37 5.64
CA ILE A 76 10.36 -0.67 4.85
C ILE A 76 10.87 -2.06 5.23
N GLU A 77 12.19 -2.25 5.35
CA GLU A 77 12.79 -3.52 5.75
C GLU A 77 12.26 -3.97 7.12
N GLU A 78 12.17 -3.05 8.09
CA GLU A 78 11.61 -3.32 9.42
C GLU A 78 10.11 -3.64 9.38
N GLU A 79 9.29 -2.81 8.73
CA GLU A 79 7.82 -2.97 8.68
C GLU A 79 7.39 -4.24 7.94
N PHE A 80 8.09 -4.60 6.86
CA PHE A 80 7.74 -5.74 6.01
C PHE A 80 8.57 -6.99 6.29
N SER A 81 9.57 -6.90 7.18
CA SER A 81 10.52 -7.99 7.47
C SER A 81 11.16 -8.55 6.18
N ILE A 82 11.67 -7.64 5.36
CA ILE A 82 12.36 -7.94 4.10
C ILE A 82 13.77 -7.35 4.11
N GLU A 83 14.63 -7.81 3.21
CA GLU A 83 15.96 -7.24 2.99
C GLU A 83 16.03 -6.65 1.58
N ILE A 84 16.46 -5.40 1.48
CA ILE A 84 16.63 -4.65 0.23
C ILE A 84 18.12 -4.36 0.08
N ASN A 85 18.74 -4.91 -0.96
CA ASN A 85 20.15 -4.63 -1.22
C ASN A 85 20.36 -3.28 -1.92
N ASP A 86 21.61 -2.82 -1.93
CA ASP A 86 22.00 -1.54 -2.53
C ASP A 86 21.56 -1.43 -4.00
N ASP A 87 21.75 -2.50 -4.80
CA ASP A 87 21.38 -2.51 -6.22
C ASP A 87 19.87 -2.32 -6.43
N GLN A 88 19.04 -2.94 -5.57
CA GLN A 88 17.60 -2.78 -5.58
C GLN A 88 17.19 -1.36 -5.16
N MET A 89 17.86 -0.80 -4.15
CA MET A 89 17.63 0.57 -3.70
C MET A 89 17.91 1.59 -4.82
N PHE A 90 19.00 1.42 -5.57
CA PHE A 90 19.33 2.31 -6.70
C PHE A 90 18.33 2.24 -7.86
N GLN A 91 17.48 1.22 -7.91
CA GLN A 91 16.44 1.08 -8.94
C GLN A 91 15.09 1.70 -8.53
N LEU A 92 14.95 2.17 -7.29
CA LEU A 92 13.72 2.78 -6.78
C LEU A 92 13.59 4.22 -7.29
N VAL A 93 12.78 4.42 -8.33
CA VAL A 93 12.50 5.76 -8.88
C VAL A 93 11.12 6.24 -8.45
N THR A 94 10.14 5.35 -8.47
CA THR A 94 8.74 5.65 -8.14
C THR A 94 8.25 4.86 -6.94
N VAL A 95 7.20 5.35 -6.29
CA VAL A 95 6.50 4.64 -5.21
C VAL A 95 5.93 3.30 -5.70
N GLY A 96 5.57 3.22 -6.99
CA GLY A 96 5.17 1.97 -7.64
C GLY A 96 6.30 0.93 -7.67
N ASP A 97 7.54 1.34 -7.94
CA ASP A 97 8.70 0.46 -7.93
C ASP A 97 8.92 -0.12 -6.52
N VAL A 98 8.81 0.74 -5.50
CA VAL A 98 8.90 0.33 -4.09
C VAL A 98 7.81 -0.69 -3.74
N ALA A 99 6.56 -0.40 -4.09
CA ALA A 99 5.44 -1.30 -3.83
C ALA A 99 5.60 -2.66 -4.52
N GLN A 100 6.09 -2.67 -5.76
CA GLN A 100 6.38 -3.89 -6.50
C GLN A 100 7.53 -4.70 -5.86
N LEU A 101 8.60 -4.02 -5.43
CA LEU A 101 9.72 -4.66 -4.76
C LEU A 101 9.28 -5.34 -3.45
N ILE A 102 8.51 -4.62 -2.62
CA ILE A 102 7.93 -5.16 -1.39
C ILE A 102 7.07 -6.38 -1.70
N SER A 103 6.17 -6.29 -2.69
CA SER A 103 5.29 -7.40 -3.07
C SER A 103 6.10 -8.62 -3.54
N LYS A 104 7.22 -8.42 -4.23
CA LYS A 104 8.09 -9.50 -4.70
C LYS A 104 8.80 -10.18 -3.53
N LEU A 105 9.45 -9.41 -2.67
CA LEU A 105 10.24 -9.94 -1.54
C LEU A 105 9.36 -10.61 -0.49
N THR A 106 8.19 -10.06 -0.21
CA THR A 106 7.23 -10.68 0.72
C THR A 106 6.64 -11.98 0.20
N ALA A 107 6.44 -12.10 -1.13
CA ALA A 107 6.02 -13.35 -1.76
C ALA A 107 7.13 -14.42 -1.72
N GLU A 108 8.39 -14.02 -1.90
CA GLU A 108 9.55 -14.91 -1.82
C GLU A 108 9.79 -15.43 -0.40
N ASN A 109 9.64 -14.57 0.63
CA ASN A 109 9.76 -14.95 2.04
C ASN A 109 8.68 -15.93 2.52
N SER A 110 7.51 -15.96 1.89
CA SER A 110 6.46 -16.95 2.20
C SER A 110 6.78 -18.35 1.62
N SER A 111 7.74 -18.47 0.71
CA SER A 111 8.01 -19.73 0.00
C SER A 111 9.07 -20.62 0.66
N TYR A 112 9.71 -20.16 1.74
CA TYR A 112 10.57 -20.98 2.60
C TYR A 112 10.19 -20.83 4.08
N PRO A 113 9.42 -21.77 4.65
CA PRO A 113 9.41 -21.96 6.09
C PRO A 113 10.76 -22.54 6.49
N SER A 114 11.74 -21.69 6.82
CA SER A 114 13.00 -22.16 7.39
C SER A 114 12.79 -22.53 8.85
N SER A 115 12.47 -23.82 9.03
CA SER A 115 12.96 -24.79 10.03
C SER A 115 13.22 -24.32 11.47
#